data_AF-A0A7S3BFQ0-F1
#
_entry.id   AF-A0A7S3BFQ0-F1
#
_cell.length_a   1.000
_cell.length_b   1.000
_cell.length_c   1.000
_cell.angle_alpha   90.00
_cell.angle_beta   90.00
_cell.angle_gamma   90.00
#
_symmetry.space_group_name_H-M   'P 1'
#
loop_
_entity.id
_entity.type
_entity.pdbx_description
1 polymer ?
#
loop_
_entity_poly.entity_id
_entity_poly.type
_entity_poly.pdbx_seq_one_letter_code
_entity_poly.pdbx_strand_id
1 'polypeptide(L)'
;PPPHTHHTHTTHSKPKRDGDRSVAELMELGATLLGARQVLPGVAELVPEVQVEGTFRDGTKLVTVHRPICRIDGDLALALYGSGLPPPPLDKFGPAEPKQPEGGLAGELTTPDDAAPFALNAGRDAVKITVCNRGDRPCQVGSHYHFFEANAWLAFDRAQAFGRRLHIPAGTAVRFEPGEEKAVMLVNVGGGRVGRGGNGLADCALTPDNAAAALERALERGFRHAPEASVPSGTVEAGSPFELPMSRADYAAMYGPALGDTVRLGDTSLRIKVERDLRQVSGTAPGDECTFGGGKTLREGMGIAVGRSHTEVLDTVITNVVVLDWTGVFKADVGIKKGRIVGLGKAGNPDMMDGVDPRLVCGVNTEAIAGEGLICTAGAMDAHVHYICPQLADEAVASGITSLLGGGTGPASGSCATTCTPSPEHMRMMLQATDDMPLNIAFTGKGNSSKPEGLHDIIAAGAAGLKLHEDWGTTPAAIDCCLGVAEEHDIAVTIHTDTLNESCCV
;
A
#
# COMPACT_ATOMS: atom_id res chain seq x y z
N PRO A 1 26.06 9.43 29.09
CA PRO A 1 24.98 10.45 29.11
C PRO A 1 23.71 9.89 28.46
N PRO A 2 22.62 9.64 29.22
CA PRO A 2 21.42 9.07 28.64
C PRO A 2 20.74 10.09 27.71
N PRO A 3 20.04 9.64 26.66
CA PRO A 3 19.51 10.52 25.63
C PRO A 3 18.33 11.33 26.15
N HIS A 4 18.34 12.63 25.83
CA HIS A 4 17.22 13.53 26.04
C HIS A 4 16.04 13.11 25.16
N THR A 5 14.99 12.54 25.76
CA THR A 5 13.69 12.40 25.11
C THR A 5 13.01 13.76 25.03
N HIS A 6 13.02 14.37 23.85
CA HIS A 6 12.16 15.52 23.56
C HIS A 6 10.70 15.05 23.50
N HIS A 7 9.96 15.22 24.59
CA HIS A 7 8.51 15.07 24.59
C HIS A 7 7.87 16.30 23.91
N THR A 8 7.39 16.12 22.69
CA THR A 8 6.47 17.06 22.04
C THR A 8 5.13 17.03 22.79
N HIS A 9 4.92 17.99 23.68
CA HIS A 9 3.66 18.17 24.39
C HIS A 9 2.58 18.71 23.45
N THR A 10 1.82 17.81 22.82
CA THR A 10 0.61 18.18 22.07
C THR A 10 -0.52 18.54 23.03
N THR A 11 -1.42 19.43 22.60
CA THR A 11 -2.57 19.97 23.37
C THR A 11 -3.52 18.90 23.90
N HIS A 12 -3.53 17.70 23.30
CA HIS A 12 -4.34 16.56 23.75
C HIS A 12 -3.76 15.86 24.99
N SER A 13 -2.49 16.13 25.35
CA SER A 13 -1.82 15.49 26.49
C SER A 13 -2.08 16.17 27.84
N LYS A 14 -2.40 17.47 27.83
CA LYS A 14 -2.57 18.25 29.07
C LYS A 14 -3.90 17.99 29.77
N PRO A 15 -5.07 17.98 29.09
CA PRO A 15 -6.33 17.58 29.71
C PRO A 15 -6.31 16.15 30.27
N LYS A 16 -5.53 15.25 29.63
CA LYS A 16 -5.28 13.89 30.13
C LYS A 16 -4.51 13.88 31.45
N ARG A 17 -3.53 14.77 31.60
CA ARG A 17 -2.65 14.84 32.78
C ARG A 17 -3.36 15.31 34.04
N ASP A 18 -4.37 16.18 33.88
CA ASP A 18 -5.19 16.67 34.98
C ASP A 18 -6.03 15.54 35.62
N GLY A 19 -6.32 14.49 34.84
CA GLY A 19 -6.94 13.25 35.31
C GLY A 19 -8.43 13.37 35.62
N ASP A 20 -9.07 14.47 35.21
CA ASP A 20 -10.48 14.77 35.49
C ASP A 20 -11.41 14.47 34.29
N ARG A 21 -10.88 13.99 33.17
CA ARG A 21 -11.64 13.66 31.95
C ARG A 21 -11.45 12.21 31.55
N SER A 22 -12.56 11.56 31.19
CA SER A 22 -12.60 10.22 30.61
C SER A 22 -12.15 10.20 29.15
N VAL A 23 -11.88 9.01 28.62
CA VAL A 23 -11.60 8.82 27.17
C VAL A 23 -12.74 9.37 26.32
N ALA A 24 -13.99 9.04 26.65
CA ALA A 24 -15.16 9.48 25.89
C ALA A 24 -15.29 11.02 25.85
N GLU A 25 -15.11 11.70 26.99
CA GLU A 25 -15.14 13.16 27.02
C GLU A 25 -14.03 13.77 26.15
N LEU A 26 -12.83 13.17 26.12
CA LEU A 26 -11.74 13.68 25.30
C LEU A 26 -11.93 13.46 23.80
N MET A 27 -12.66 12.41 23.40
CA MET A 27 -13.05 12.21 22.00
C MET A 27 -13.93 13.36 21.52
N GLU A 28 -14.92 13.75 22.33
CA GLU A 28 -15.81 14.87 22.03
C GLU A 28 -15.08 16.21 22.10
N LEU A 29 -14.30 16.43 23.16
CA LEU A 29 -13.55 17.66 23.41
C LEU A 29 -12.54 17.94 22.30
N GLY A 30 -11.82 16.91 21.84
CA GLY A 30 -10.84 17.02 20.76
C GLY A 30 -11.44 17.56 19.46
N ALA A 31 -12.69 17.19 19.15
CA ALA A 31 -13.41 17.68 17.97
C ALA A 31 -13.87 19.14 18.06
N THR A 32 -13.61 19.80 19.19
CA THR A 32 -13.96 21.21 19.43
C THR A 32 -12.78 22.16 19.37
N LEU A 33 -11.54 21.65 19.37
CA LEU A 33 -10.33 22.47 19.55
C LEU A 33 -10.10 23.44 18.39
N LEU A 34 -10.21 22.94 17.15
CA LEU A 34 -9.91 23.71 15.95
C LEU A 34 -11.11 23.68 15.00
N GLY A 35 -11.42 24.85 14.43
CA GLY A 35 -12.40 24.98 13.36
C GLY A 35 -11.72 25.18 12.00
N ALA A 36 -12.51 25.09 10.94
CA ALA A 36 -12.08 25.24 9.55
C ALA A 36 -11.35 26.57 9.29
N ARG A 37 -11.68 27.64 10.01
CA ARG A 37 -11.00 28.95 9.87
C ARG A 37 -9.58 28.94 10.43
N GLN A 38 -9.31 28.12 11.43
CA GLN A 38 -8.02 28.05 12.12
C GLN A 38 -7.02 27.10 11.45
N VAL A 39 -7.43 26.41 10.38
CA VAL A 39 -6.56 25.53 9.60
C VAL A 39 -6.46 26.00 8.15
N LEU A 40 -5.50 25.45 7.41
CA LEU A 40 -5.40 25.68 5.97
C LEU A 40 -6.56 24.97 5.23
N PRO A 41 -6.95 25.45 4.03
CA PRO A 41 -7.92 24.76 3.19
C PRO A 41 -7.50 23.30 2.93
N GLY A 42 -8.44 22.36 2.95
CA GLY A 42 -8.17 20.93 2.72
C GLY A 42 -7.69 20.13 3.94
N VAL A 43 -7.35 20.79 5.06
CA VAL A 43 -6.89 20.10 6.28
C VAL A 43 -7.98 19.24 6.92
N ALA A 44 -9.25 19.65 6.82
CA ALA A 44 -10.36 18.90 7.38
C ALA A 44 -10.53 17.54 6.70
N GLU A 45 -10.24 17.46 5.41
CA GLU A 45 -10.30 16.26 4.59
C GLU A 45 -9.05 15.39 4.73
N LEU A 46 -7.88 16.00 4.93
CA LEU A 46 -6.61 15.30 5.15
C LEU A 46 -6.49 14.65 6.53
N VAL A 47 -7.21 15.16 7.54
CA VAL A 47 -7.12 14.69 8.92
C VAL A 47 -8.46 14.09 9.35
N PRO A 48 -8.77 12.85 8.93
CA PRO A 48 -10.04 12.20 9.28
C PRO A 48 -10.10 11.83 10.77
N GLU A 49 -8.94 11.64 11.41
CA GLU A 49 -8.84 11.40 12.85
C GLU A 49 -7.47 11.78 13.42
N VAL A 50 -7.42 11.98 14.74
CA VAL A 50 -6.18 12.12 15.51
C VAL A 50 -6.17 11.09 16.62
N GLN A 51 -5.10 10.30 16.68
CA GLN A 51 -4.91 9.27 17.69
C GLN A 51 -3.75 9.61 18.60
N VAL A 52 -3.93 9.44 19.90
CA VAL A 52 -2.86 9.62 20.88
C VAL A 52 -3.14 8.81 22.14
N GLU A 53 -2.14 8.10 22.63
CA GLU A 53 -2.18 7.48 23.94
C GLU A 53 -1.82 8.50 25.02
N GLY A 54 -2.42 8.37 26.20
CA GLY A 54 -1.97 9.09 27.38
C GLY A 54 -2.19 8.31 28.65
N THR A 55 -1.45 8.66 29.70
CA THR A 55 -1.57 8.06 31.01
C THR A 55 -2.70 8.73 31.80
N PHE A 56 -3.82 8.04 31.94
CA PHE A 56 -4.95 8.43 32.78
C PHE A 56 -4.74 7.95 34.21
N ARG A 57 -5.64 8.32 35.13
CA ARG A 57 -5.62 7.82 36.53
C ARG A 57 -5.69 6.30 36.61
N ASP A 58 -6.30 5.65 35.62
CA ASP A 58 -6.47 4.21 35.51
C ASP A 58 -5.51 3.57 34.47
N GLY A 59 -4.39 4.23 34.17
CA GLY A 59 -3.34 3.75 33.27
C GLY A 59 -3.42 4.28 31.84
N THR A 60 -2.62 3.73 30.94
CA THR A 60 -2.56 4.20 29.54
C THR A 60 -3.84 3.85 28.79
N LYS A 61 -4.39 4.82 28.05
CA LYS A 61 -5.54 4.64 27.15
C LYS A 61 -5.29 5.35 25.82
N LEU A 62 -5.74 4.71 24.74
CA LEU A 62 -5.87 5.32 23.42
C LEU A 62 -7.08 6.27 23.40
N VAL A 63 -6.89 7.46 22.85
CA VAL A 63 -7.97 8.39 22.51
C VAL A 63 -7.93 8.61 21.00
N THR A 64 -9.06 8.38 20.34
CA THR A 64 -9.25 8.66 18.91
C THR A 64 -10.28 9.75 18.74
N VAL A 65 -9.84 10.90 18.23
CA VAL A 65 -10.72 12.03 17.89
C VAL A 65 -11.07 11.91 16.42
N HIS A 66 -12.29 11.51 16.10
CA HIS A 66 -12.77 11.43 14.72
C HIS A 66 -13.26 12.79 14.24
N ARG A 67 -12.93 13.16 12.99
CA ARG A 67 -13.26 14.44 12.35
C ARG A 67 -12.96 15.63 13.26
N PRO A 68 -11.69 15.82 13.66
CA PRO A 68 -11.28 16.86 14.61
C PRO A 68 -11.63 18.28 14.13
N ILE A 69 -11.74 18.49 12.82
CA ILE A 69 -12.15 19.75 12.20
C ILE A 69 -13.58 19.62 11.67
N CYS A 70 -14.56 19.83 12.54
CA CYS A 70 -16.00 19.69 12.20
C CYS A 70 -16.82 20.96 12.48
N ARG A 71 -16.16 22.07 12.84
CA ARG A 71 -16.78 23.37 13.15
C ARG A 71 -16.15 24.46 12.29
N ILE A 72 -16.82 25.60 12.14
CA ILE A 72 -16.24 26.79 11.51
C ILE A 72 -15.16 27.41 12.41
N ASP A 73 -15.47 27.55 13.69
CA ASP A 73 -14.57 28.05 14.72
C ASP A 73 -14.41 27.02 15.84
N GLY A 74 -13.17 26.82 16.26
CA GLY A 74 -12.82 26.02 17.43
C GLY A 74 -12.91 26.82 18.73
N ASP A 75 -12.91 26.10 19.86
CA ASP A 75 -12.71 26.69 21.18
C ASP A 75 -11.21 26.95 21.39
N LEU A 76 -10.78 28.17 21.09
CA LEU A 76 -9.36 28.53 21.16
C LEU A 76 -8.81 28.62 22.58
N ALA A 77 -9.67 28.85 23.57
CA ALA A 77 -9.25 28.82 24.98
C ALA A 77 -8.87 27.39 25.38
N LEU A 78 -9.68 26.44 24.94
CA LEU A 78 -9.42 25.02 25.13
C LEU A 78 -8.25 24.51 24.26
N ALA A 79 -8.14 24.96 23.01
CA ALA A 79 -7.00 24.63 22.15
C ALA A 79 -5.67 25.11 22.74
N LEU A 80 -5.68 26.24 23.46
CA LEU A 80 -4.50 26.80 24.15
C LEU A 80 -4.43 26.42 25.63
N TYR A 81 -5.26 25.48 26.09
CA TYR A 81 -5.31 25.09 27.48
C TYR A 81 -3.94 24.63 28.00
N GLY A 82 -3.53 25.19 29.14
CA GLY A 82 -2.24 24.93 29.77
C GLY A 82 -1.02 25.45 29.00
N SER A 83 -1.19 26.23 27.93
CA SER A 83 -0.07 26.85 27.18
C SER A 83 0.44 28.15 27.84
N GLY A 84 -0.42 28.84 28.59
CA GLY A 84 -0.14 30.19 29.10
C GLY A 84 -0.32 31.31 28.06
N LEU A 85 -0.75 30.99 26.84
CA LEU A 85 -1.02 31.97 25.79
C LEU A 85 -2.48 32.47 25.85
N PRO A 86 -2.73 33.77 25.61
CA PRO A 86 -4.09 34.28 25.50
C PRO A 86 -4.73 33.83 24.17
N PRO A 87 -6.01 33.44 24.16
CA PRO A 87 -6.69 33.09 22.92
C PRO A 87 -6.79 34.30 21.98
N PRO A 88 -6.36 34.17 20.71
CA PRO A 88 -6.48 35.24 19.74
C PRO A 88 -7.96 35.49 19.38
N PRO A 89 -8.35 36.73 19.06
CA PRO A 89 -9.69 37.00 18.54
C PRO A 89 -9.88 36.34 17.17
N LEU A 90 -11.11 35.90 16.88
CA LEU A 90 -11.42 35.10 15.69
C LEU A 90 -11.25 35.85 14.37
N ASP A 91 -11.33 37.18 14.39
CA ASP A 91 -11.14 38.05 13.21
C ASP A 91 -9.74 37.93 12.61
N LYS A 92 -8.73 37.51 13.38
CA LYS A 92 -7.37 37.22 12.89
C LYS A 92 -7.30 36.09 11.87
N PHE A 93 -8.33 35.25 11.76
CA PHE A 93 -8.34 34.07 10.88
C PHE A 93 -9.06 34.29 9.54
N GLY A 94 -9.48 35.54 9.24
CA GLY A 94 -10.19 35.90 8.01
C GLY A 94 -11.71 35.75 8.14
N PRO A 95 -12.48 35.72 7.04
CA PRO A 95 -13.94 35.65 7.08
C PRO A 95 -14.46 34.32 7.67
N ALA A 96 -15.73 34.31 8.08
CA ALA A 96 -16.40 33.16 8.67
C ALA A 96 -16.94 32.17 7.64
N GLU A 97 -16.12 31.83 6.66
CA GLU A 97 -16.48 30.95 5.54
C GLU A 97 -15.44 29.82 5.40
N PRO A 98 -15.87 28.60 5.01
CA PRO A 98 -14.94 27.52 4.72
C PRO A 98 -14.03 27.91 3.56
N LYS A 99 -12.71 27.85 3.79
CA LYS A 99 -11.75 28.07 2.70
C LYS A 99 -11.68 26.81 1.85
N GLN A 100 -11.86 26.96 0.54
CA GLN A 100 -11.71 25.84 -0.39
C GLN A 100 -10.27 25.75 -0.88
N PRO A 101 -9.72 24.54 -1.05
CA PRO A 101 -8.38 24.37 -1.60
C PRO A 101 -8.38 24.73 -3.09
N GLU A 102 -7.39 25.52 -3.51
CA GLU A 102 -7.21 25.86 -4.92
C GLU A 102 -6.90 24.60 -5.73
N GLY A 103 -7.63 24.39 -6.82
CA GLY A 103 -7.40 23.25 -7.74
C GLY A 103 -7.92 21.89 -7.26
N GLY A 104 -8.61 21.82 -6.12
CA GLY A 104 -9.23 20.60 -5.57
C GLY A 104 -8.52 20.06 -4.33
N LEU A 105 -9.02 18.95 -3.79
CA LEU A 105 -8.46 18.31 -2.60
C LEU A 105 -7.12 17.64 -2.91
N ALA A 106 -6.22 17.56 -1.92
CA ALA A 106 -4.98 16.84 -2.09
C ALA A 106 -5.27 15.33 -2.22
N GLY A 107 -4.66 14.65 -3.19
CA GLY A 107 -4.95 13.24 -3.45
C GLY A 107 -6.34 12.95 -4.04
N GLU A 108 -7.07 13.98 -4.48
CA GLU A 108 -8.43 13.85 -4.99
C GLU A 108 -8.55 12.79 -6.10
N LEU A 109 -9.49 11.87 -5.91
CA LEU A 109 -9.91 10.90 -6.89
C LEU A 109 -11.09 11.44 -7.71
N THR A 110 -11.00 11.34 -9.02
CA THR A 110 -12.09 11.68 -9.95
C THR A 110 -12.38 10.50 -10.86
N THR A 111 -13.66 10.14 -10.98
CA THR A 111 -14.15 9.09 -11.88
C THR A 111 -14.71 9.72 -13.16
N PRO A 112 -14.69 9.06 -14.33
CA PRO A 112 -15.32 9.60 -15.54
C PRO A 112 -16.84 9.75 -15.38
N ASP A 113 -17.40 10.86 -15.88
CA ASP A 113 -18.82 11.22 -15.68
C ASP A 113 -19.81 10.19 -16.25
N ASP A 114 -19.48 9.56 -17.38
CA ASP A 114 -20.34 8.58 -18.07
C ASP A 114 -19.97 7.11 -17.73
N ALA A 115 -19.16 6.89 -16.70
CA ALA A 115 -18.71 5.53 -16.38
C ALA A 115 -19.81 4.68 -15.74
N ALA A 116 -20.12 3.55 -16.39
CA ALA A 116 -21.04 2.56 -15.85
C ALA A 116 -20.53 1.96 -14.52
N PRO A 117 -21.44 1.55 -13.62
CA PRO A 117 -21.09 0.75 -12.44
C PRO A 117 -20.34 -0.54 -12.82
N PHE A 118 -19.53 -1.05 -11.90
CA PHE A 118 -18.89 -2.35 -12.07
C PHE A 118 -19.91 -3.47 -11.86
N ALA A 119 -20.02 -4.37 -12.84
CA ALA A 119 -20.75 -5.63 -12.69
C ALA A 119 -19.83 -6.67 -12.04
N LEU A 120 -19.92 -6.79 -10.71
CA LEU A 120 -19.07 -7.74 -9.98
C LEU A 120 -19.43 -9.18 -10.35
N ASN A 121 -18.42 -10.05 -10.45
CA ASN A 121 -18.52 -11.48 -10.74
C ASN A 121 -19.38 -11.83 -11.98
N ALA A 122 -19.49 -10.91 -12.94
CA ALA A 122 -20.27 -11.12 -14.16
C ALA A 122 -19.78 -12.35 -14.93
N GLY A 123 -20.72 -13.03 -15.59
CA GLY A 123 -20.49 -14.27 -16.36
C GLY A 123 -20.44 -15.55 -15.51
N ARG A 124 -20.57 -15.47 -14.18
CA ARG A 124 -20.60 -16.66 -13.32
C ARG A 124 -22.01 -17.20 -13.12
N ASP A 125 -22.14 -18.51 -13.00
CA ASP A 125 -23.40 -19.11 -12.56
C ASP A 125 -23.70 -18.70 -11.12
N ALA A 126 -24.93 -18.29 -10.88
CA ALA A 126 -25.44 -17.87 -9.59
C ALA A 126 -26.65 -18.69 -9.14
N VAL A 127 -26.82 -18.80 -7.82
CA VAL A 127 -28.02 -19.31 -7.16
C VAL A 127 -28.41 -18.40 -6.02
N LYS A 128 -29.70 -18.35 -5.68
CA LYS A 128 -30.20 -17.68 -4.49
C LYS A 128 -30.77 -18.70 -3.52
N ILE A 129 -30.15 -18.84 -2.36
CA ILE A 129 -30.56 -19.81 -1.33
C ILE A 129 -30.92 -19.09 -0.03
N THR A 130 -31.78 -19.72 0.76
CA THR A 130 -32.18 -19.25 2.08
C THR A 130 -31.31 -19.88 3.16
N VAL A 131 -30.77 -19.05 4.05
CA VAL A 131 -29.85 -19.47 5.10
C VAL A 131 -30.43 -19.06 6.45
N CYS A 132 -30.65 -20.04 7.32
CA CYS A 132 -31.13 -19.83 8.67
C CYS A 132 -30.06 -20.19 9.70
N ASN A 133 -29.73 -19.26 10.61
CA ASN A 133 -28.86 -19.55 11.74
C ASN A 133 -29.65 -20.23 12.87
N ARG A 134 -29.43 -21.54 13.04
CA ARG A 134 -30.05 -22.34 14.11
C ARG A 134 -29.22 -22.37 15.40
N GLY A 135 -28.10 -21.64 15.44
CA GLY A 135 -27.21 -21.56 16.60
C GLY A 135 -27.65 -20.48 17.59
N ASP A 136 -26.90 -20.41 18.69
CA ASP A 136 -27.10 -19.46 19.79
C ASP A 136 -26.17 -18.23 19.72
N ARG A 137 -25.32 -18.17 18.69
CA ARG A 137 -24.32 -17.13 18.47
C ARG A 137 -24.38 -16.60 17.04
N PRO A 138 -23.97 -15.33 16.83
CA PRO A 138 -23.87 -14.78 15.50
C PRO A 138 -22.86 -15.54 14.66
N CYS A 139 -23.20 -15.77 13.40
CA CYS A 139 -22.31 -16.35 12.39
C CYS A 139 -22.08 -15.32 11.29
N GLN A 140 -20.85 -15.16 10.83
CA GLN A 140 -20.52 -14.23 9.75
C GLN A 140 -19.64 -14.95 8.71
N VAL A 141 -20.03 -14.88 7.45
CA VAL A 141 -19.37 -15.61 6.35
C VAL A 141 -18.83 -14.61 5.34
N GLY A 142 -17.52 -14.68 5.08
CA GLY A 142 -16.82 -13.78 4.16
C GLY A 142 -17.05 -14.12 2.68
N SER A 143 -16.85 -13.13 1.82
CA SER A 143 -17.07 -13.17 0.36
C SER A 143 -16.49 -14.41 -0.34
N HIS A 144 -15.26 -14.79 0.02
CA HIS A 144 -14.52 -15.87 -0.65
C HIS A 144 -14.51 -17.20 0.10
N TYR A 145 -15.23 -17.30 1.22
CA TYR A 145 -15.36 -18.56 1.93
C TYR A 145 -16.17 -19.55 1.09
N HIS A 146 -15.69 -20.79 0.94
CA HIS A 146 -16.44 -21.84 0.26
C HIS A 146 -17.73 -22.11 1.05
N PHE A 147 -18.88 -21.72 0.52
CA PHE A 147 -20.11 -21.59 1.32
C PHE A 147 -20.60 -22.95 1.84
N PHE A 148 -20.31 -24.03 1.10
CA PHE A 148 -20.51 -25.41 1.54
C PHE A 148 -19.86 -25.73 2.90
N GLU A 149 -18.72 -25.13 3.19
CA GLU A 149 -17.93 -25.35 4.41
C GLU A 149 -18.45 -24.52 5.59
N ALA A 150 -19.51 -23.74 5.42
CA ALA A 150 -19.96 -22.78 6.43
C ALA A 150 -20.50 -23.49 7.67
N ASN A 151 -20.47 -22.79 8.80
CA ASN A 151 -20.77 -23.30 10.15
C ASN A 151 -21.93 -24.32 10.17
N ALA A 152 -21.77 -25.42 10.91
CA ALA A 152 -22.75 -26.50 11.04
C ALA A 152 -24.13 -26.06 11.57
N TRP A 153 -24.22 -24.91 12.23
CA TRP A 153 -25.46 -24.31 12.72
C TRP A 153 -26.22 -23.49 11.68
N LEU A 154 -25.59 -23.15 10.55
CA LEU A 154 -26.28 -22.56 9.40
C LEU A 154 -26.98 -23.68 8.64
N ALA A 155 -28.30 -23.61 8.57
CA ALA A 155 -29.17 -24.50 7.82
C ALA A 155 -29.51 -23.87 6.47
N PHE A 156 -29.11 -24.54 5.39
CA PHE A 156 -29.36 -24.13 4.00
C PHE A 156 -29.16 -25.33 3.06
N ASP A 157 -29.46 -25.13 1.77
CA ASP A 157 -29.21 -26.15 0.75
C ASP A 157 -27.70 -26.26 0.45
N ARG A 158 -27.00 -27.10 1.21
CA ARG A 158 -25.58 -27.40 1.00
C ARG A 158 -25.30 -27.98 -0.38
N ALA A 159 -26.18 -28.78 -0.95
CA ALA A 159 -25.96 -29.33 -2.30
C ALA A 159 -25.79 -28.19 -3.32
N GLN A 160 -26.61 -27.15 -3.21
CA GLN A 160 -26.54 -25.97 -4.08
C GLN A 160 -25.35 -25.05 -3.79
N ALA A 161 -24.81 -25.08 -2.56
CA ALA A 161 -23.64 -24.29 -2.16
C ALA A 161 -22.28 -24.94 -2.50
N PHE A 162 -22.27 -26.21 -2.93
CA PHE A 162 -21.05 -26.90 -3.34
C PHE A 162 -20.42 -26.19 -4.55
N GLY A 163 -19.10 -25.96 -4.51
CA GLY A 163 -18.43 -25.16 -5.55
C GLY A 163 -18.71 -23.65 -5.56
N ARG A 164 -19.41 -23.09 -4.56
CA ARG A 164 -19.84 -21.68 -4.58
C ARG A 164 -19.38 -20.84 -3.39
N ARG A 165 -19.31 -19.54 -3.60
CA ARG A 165 -19.00 -18.51 -2.58
C ARG A 165 -20.04 -17.39 -2.62
N LEU A 166 -20.07 -16.52 -1.61
CA LEU A 166 -21.01 -15.40 -1.56
C LEU A 166 -20.78 -14.46 -2.75
N HIS A 167 -21.88 -14.05 -3.38
CA HIS A 167 -21.91 -13.05 -4.43
C HIS A 167 -22.07 -11.65 -3.81
N ILE A 168 -20.98 -11.16 -3.23
CA ILE A 168 -20.86 -9.85 -2.57
C ILE A 168 -19.48 -9.25 -2.91
N PRO A 169 -19.23 -7.95 -2.65
CA PRO A 169 -17.91 -7.35 -2.88
C PRO A 169 -16.79 -8.10 -2.13
N ALA A 170 -15.63 -8.25 -2.77
CA ALA A 170 -14.46 -8.88 -2.19
C ALA A 170 -14.08 -8.25 -0.84
N GLY A 171 -13.64 -9.05 0.12
CA GLY A 171 -13.34 -8.58 1.47
C GLY A 171 -14.54 -8.30 2.39
N THR A 172 -15.79 -8.29 1.89
CA THR A 172 -16.99 -8.12 2.74
C THR A 172 -17.53 -9.46 3.25
N ALA A 173 -18.58 -9.41 4.08
CA ALA A 173 -19.20 -10.58 4.69
C ALA A 173 -20.71 -10.40 4.91
N VAL A 174 -21.44 -11.51 5.00
CA VAL A 174 -22.84 -11.53 5.45
C VAL A 174 -22.91 -12.06 6.87
N ARG A 175 -23.62 -11.33 7.74
CA ARG A 175 -23.84 -11.68 9.14
C ARG A 175 -25.25 -12.25 9.36
N PHE A 176 -25.31 -13.31 10.16
CA PHE A 176 -26.51 -14.03 10.56
C PHE A 176 -26.62 -14.03 12.09
N GLU A 177 -27.56 -13.28 12.64
CA GLU A 177 -27.87 -13.32 14.08
C GLU A 177 -28.56 -14.65 14.47
N PRO A 178 -28.54 -15.06 15.75
CA PRO A 178 -29.25 -16.25 16.20
C PRO A 178 -30.74 -16.24 15.80
N GLY A 179 -31.20 -17.31 15.14
CA GLY A 179 -32.57 -17.45 14.65
C GLY A 179 -32.89 -16.68 13.35
N GLU A 180 -31.95 -15.88 12.85
CA GLU A 180 -32.16 -15.08 11.64
C GLU A 180 -32.18 -15.95 10.39
N GLU A 181 -33.09 -15.64 9.47
CA GLU A 181 -33.20 -16.24 8.15
C GLU A 181 -32.99 -15.16 7.08
N LYS A 182 -32.06 -15.39 6.16
CA LYS A 182 -31.73 -14.47 5.06
C LYS A 182 -31.52 -15.22 3.76
N ALA A 183 -32.06 -14.69 2.67
CA ALA A 183 -31.69 -15.13 1.34
C ALA A 183 -30.33 -14.52 0.94
N VAL A 184 -29.42 -15.35 0.44
CA VAL A 184 -28.11 -14.93 -0.07
C VAL A 184 -27.91 -15.41 -1.50
N MET A 185 -27.15 -14.63 -2.26
CA MET A 185 -26.73 -15.02 -3.60
C MET A 185 -25.34 -15.64 -3.55
N LEU A 186 -25.16 -16.76 -4.25
CA LEU A 186 -23.89 -17.46 -4.34
C LEU A 186 -23.47 -17.60 -5.80
N VAL A 187 -22.20 -17.39 -6.10
CA VAL A 187 -21.61 -17.61 -7.42
C VAL A 187 -20.60 -18.76 -7.38
N ASN A 188 -20.40 -19.43 -8.52
CA ASN A 188 -19.32 -20.40 -8.65
C ASN A 188 -17.95 -19.76 -8.33
N VAL A 189 -17.08 -20.53 -7.68
CA VAL A 189 -15.66 -20.18 -7.60
C VAL A 189 -15.00 -20.30 -8.98
N GLY A 190 -13.93 -19.54 -9.19
CA GLY A 190 -13.19 -19.53 -10.46
C GLY A 190 -12.02 -20.51 -10.45
N GLY A 191 -11.12 -20.34 -11.41
CA GLY A 191 -9.84 -21.04 -11.48
C GLY A 191 -9.98 -22.55 -11.68
N GLY A 192 -9.12 -23.31 -11.01
CA GLY A 192 -9.11 -24.77 -11.04
C GLY A 192 -10.33 -25.43 -10.38
N ARG A 193 -11.17 -24.66 -9.69
CA ARG A 193 -12.32 -25.11 -8.92
C ARG A 193 -11.96 -26.26 -7.98
N VAL A 194 -10.96 -26.06 -7.12
CA VAL A 194 -10.52 -27.05 -6.13
C VAL A 194 -10.78 -26.53 -4.72
N GLY A 195 -11.65 -27.22 -3.98
CA GLY A 195 -11.97 -26.90 -2.60
C GLY A 195 -10.89 -27.41 -1.68
N ARG A 196 -10.41 -26.55 -0.77
CA ARG A 196 -9.44 -26.85 0.28
C ARG A 196 -9.82 -26.06 1.54
N GLY A 197 -9.40 -26.54 2.71
CA GLY A 197 -9.56 -25.80 3.97
C GLY A 197 -10.95 -25.89 4.60
N GLY A 198 -11.31 -24.85 5.36
CA GLY A 198 -12.62 -24.76 6.03
C GLY A 198 -12.81 -25.86 7.07
N ASN A 199 -13.89 -26.66 6.93
CA ASN A 199 -14.12 -27.81 7.79
C ASN A 199 -13.61 -29.12 7.18
N GLY A 200 -12.96 -29.08 5.99
CA GLY A 200 -12.49 -30.26 5.28
C GLY A 200 -13.63 -31.17 4.78
N LEU A 201 -14.78 -30.59 4.43
CA LEU A 201 -15.94 -31.35 3.94
C LEU A 201 -15.84 -31.60 2.43
N ALA A 202 -15.24 -30.67 1.69
CA ALA A 202 -15.14 -30.62 0.24
C ALA A 202 -13.68 -30.45 -0.23
N ASP A 203 -12.74 -31.14 0.44
CA ASP A 203 -11.31 -31.19 0.09
C ASP A 203 -11.07 -32.01 -1.20
N CYS A 204 -11.45 -31.46 -2.35
CA CYS A 204 -11.53 -32.16 -3.63
C CYS A 204 -11.69 -31.18 -4.81
N ALA A 205 -11.63 -31.72 -6.04
CA ALA A 205 -12.11 -30.98 -7.20
C ALA A 205 -13.63 -30.75 -7.07
N LEU A 206 -14.09 -29.51 -7.28
CA LEU A 206 -15.48 -29.09 -7.08
C LEU A 206 -16.33 -29.42 -8.31
N THR A 207 -16.34 -30.68 -8.69
CA THR A 207 -17.14 -31.27 -9.77
C THR A 207 -18.44 -31.87 -9.23
N PRO A 208 -19.47 -32.04 -10.06
CA PRO A 208 -20.71 -32.72 -9.66
C PRO A 208 -20.49 -34.12 -9.05
N ASP A 209 -19.50 -34.87 -9.55
CA ASP A 209 -19.19 -36.23 -9.08
C ASP A 209 -18.75 -36.27 -7.61
N ASN A 210 -18.08 -35.22 -7.14
CA ASN A 210 -17.59 -35.13 -5.76
C ASN A 210 -18.62 -34.53 -4.80
N ALA A 211 -19.69 -33.91 -5.31
CA ALA A 211 -20.67 -33.19 -4.49
C ALA A 211 -21.46 -34.11 -3.56
N ALA A 212 -21.86 -35.29 -4.04
CA ALA A 212 -22.64 -36.25 -3.24
C ALA A 212 -21.84 -36.77 -2.04
N ALA A 213 -20.59 -37.17 -2.26
CA ALA A 213 -19.71 -37.64 -1.19
C ALA A 213 -19.38 -36.54 -0.17
N ALA A 214 -19.24 -35.28 -0.61
CA ALA A 214 -19.04 -34.15 0.29
C ALA A 214 -20.29 -33.88 1.15
N LEU A 215 -21.48 -33.99 0.57
CA LEU A 215 -22.74 -33.81 1.28
C LEU A 215 -22.96 -34.90 2.33
N GLU A 216 -22.68 -36.16 1.99
CA GLU A 216 -22.73 -37.27 2.93
C GLU A 216 -21.81 -37.01 4.14
N ARG A 217 -20.54 -36.65 3.90
CA ARG A 217 -19.60 -36.26 4.97
C ARG A 217 -20.12 -35.10 5.83
N ALA A 218 -20.75 -34.10 5.22
CA ALA A 218 -21.31 -32.96 5.95
C ALA A 218 -22.44 -33.41 6.89
N LEU A 219 -23.36 -34.25 6.40
CA LEU A 219 -24.46 -34.81 7.18
C LEU A 219 -23.96 -35.71 8.31
N GLU A 220 -23.00 -36.60 8.04
CA GLU A 220 -22.37 -37.46 9.05
C GLU A 220 -21.71 -36.64 10.18
N ARG A 221 -21.12 -35.50 9.84
CA ARG A 221 -20.49 -34.58 10.79
C ARG A 221 -21.47 -33.58 11.43
N GLY A 222 -22.78 -33.74 11.22
CA GLY A 222 -23.83 -32.96 11.85
C GLY A 222 -24.00 -31.54 11.29
N PHE A 223 -23.52 -31.27 10.08
CA PHE A 223 -23.77 -29.99 9.41
C PHE A 223 -25.22 -29.95 8.91
N ARG A 224 -25.93 -28.88 9.25
CA ARG A 224 -27.33 -28.73 8.85
C ARG A 224 -27.47 -28.57 7.35
N HIS A 225 -28.38 -29.34 6.79
CA HIS A 225 -28.80 -29.27 5.40
C HIS A 225 -30.32 -29.10 5.36
N ALA A 226 -30.78 -28.11 4.61
CA ALA A 226 -32.19 -27.85 4.37
C ALA A 226 -32.38 -27.75 2.84
N PRO A 227 -32.77 -28.84 2.16
CA PRO A 227 -33.02 -28.82 0.73
C PRO A 227 -34.13 -27.84 0.37
N GLU A 228 -33.96 -27.09 -0.71
CA GLU A 228 -34.99 -26.19 -1.25
C GLU A 228 -35.65 -26.83 -2.49
N ALA A 229 -36.98 -26.88 -2.53
CA ALA A 229 -37.71 -27.53 -3.63
C ALA A 229 -37.49 -26.85 -4.99
N SER A 230 -37.20 -25.55 -4.98
CA SER A 230 -36.84 -24.78 -6.16
C SER A 230 -35.87 -23.68 -5.73
N VAL A 231 -34.71 -23.64 -6.39
CA VAL A 231 -33.67 -22.63 -6.13
C VAL A 231 -33.56 -21.75 -7.36
N PRO A 232 -33.84 -20.43 -7.25
CA PRO A 232 -33.58 -19.50 -8.34
C PRO A 232 -32.11 -19.58 -8.75
N SER A 233 -31.87 -19.84 -10.03
CA SER A 233 -30.53 -19.96 -10.61
C SER A 233 -30.44 -19.23 -11.96
N GLY A 234 -29.23 -18.89 -12.37
CA GLY A 234 -28.98 -18.18 -13.63
C GLY A 234 -27.52 -17.77 -13.76
N THR A 235 -27.25 -16.85 -14.69
CA THR A 235 -25.92 -16.25 -14.89
C THR A 235 -25.94 -14.80 -14.39
N VAL A 236 -24.83 -14.35 -13.79
CA VAL A 236 -24.65 -12.94 -13.42
C VAL A 236 -24.45 -12.11 -14.68
N GLU A 237 -25.51 -11.44 -15.12
CA GLU A 237 -25.51 -10.54 -16.28
C GLU A 237 -26.28 -9.25 -15.97
N ALA A 238 -26.06 -8.20 -16.77
CA ALA A 238 -26.76 -6.93 -16.61
C ALA A 238 -28.28 -7.11 -16.75
N GLY A 239 -29.06 -6.57 -15.82
CA GLY A 239 -30.52 -6.72 -15.76
C GLY A 239 -31.01 -8.07 -15.24
N SER A 240 -30.12 -9.02 -14.93
CA SER A 240 -30.49 -10.29 -14.29
C SER A 240 -30.83 -10.08 -12.80
N PRO A 241 -31.64 -10.95 -12.18
CA PRO A 241 -31.91 -10.89 -10.73
C PRO A 241 -30.68 -11.19 -9.86
N PHE A 242 -29.55 -11.54 -10.49
CA PHE A 242 -28.26 -11.81 -9.86
C PHE A 242 -27.25 -10.69 -10.10
N GLU A 243 -27.63 -9.59 -10.79
CA GLU A 243 -26.72 -8.48 -11.01
C GLU A 243 -26.26 -7.87 -9.67
N LEU A 244 -24.95 -7.64 -9.55
CA LEU A 244 -24.34 -6.97 -8.40
C LEU A 244 -23.57 -5.74 -8.88
N PRO A 245 -24.27 -4.62 -9.15
CA PRO A 245 -23.62 -3.38 -9.56
C PRO A 245 -22.92 -2.73 -8.36
N MET A 246 -21.72 -2.21 -8.59
CA MET A 246 -20.98 -1.42 -7.60
C MET A 246 -20.60 -0.07 -8.21
N SER A 247 -20.88 1.02 -7.50
CA SER A 247 -20.49 2.35 -7.98
C SER A 247 -18.95 2.44 -8.06
N ARG A 248 -18.44 3.29 -8.96
CA ARG A 248 -16.98 3.49 -9.05
C ARG A 248 -16.40 4.08 -7.77
N ALA A 249 -17.14 4.98 -7.12
CA ALA A 249 -16.73 5.59 -5.86
C ALA A 249 -16.58 4.53 -4.75
N ASP A 250 -17.55 3.62 -4.61
CA ASP A 250 -17.46 2.54 -3.63
C ASP A 250 -16.33 1.55 -3.98
N TYR A 251 -16.16 1.23 -5.27
CA TYR A 251 -15.08 0.35 -5.71
C TYR A 251 -13.71 0.96 -5.37
N ALA A 252 -13.52 2.25 -5.64
CA ALA A 252 -12.28 2.93 -5.36
C ALA A 252 -12.03 3.13 -3.86
N ALA A 253 -13.07 3.33 -3.05
CA ALA A 253 -12.96 3.38 -1.60
C ALA A 253 -12.50 2.03 -1.00
N MET A 254 -12.85 0.91 -1.64
CA MET A 254 -12.48 -0.43 -1.18
C MET A 254 -11.16 -0.94 -1.74
N TYR A 255 -10.88 -0.69 -3.02
CA TYR A 255 -9.78 -1.33 -3.75
C TYR A 255 -8.84 -0.31 -4.40
N GLY A 256 -9.04 0.98 -4.20
CA GLY A 256 -8.32 2.05 -4.90
C GLY A 256 -8.79 2.28 -6.35
N PRO A 257 -8.25 3.30 -7.02
CA PRO A 257 -8.69 3.75 -8.35
C PRO A 257 -8.67 2.63 -9.39
N ALA A 258 -9.66 2.59 -10.28
CA ALA A 258 -9.75 1.62 -11.37
C ALA A 258 -9.38 2.25 -12.72
N LEU A 259 -9.34 1.43 -13.78
CA LEU A 259 -9.09 1.87 -15.15
C LEU A 259 -9.95 3.10 -15.52
N GLY A 260 -9.29 4.16 -15.97
CA GLY A 260 -9.89 5.43 -16.36
C GLY A 260 -10.08 6.46 -15.23
N ASP A 261 -10.00 6.03 -13.97
CA ASP A 261 -10.05 6.96 -12.84
C ASP A 261 -8.77 7.80 -12.78
N THR A 262 -8.90 9.01 -12.25
CA THR A 262 -7.82 9.99 -12.16
C THR A 262 -7.54 10.35 -10.71
N VAL A 263 -6.27 10.44 -10.33
CA VAL A 263 -5.81 10.80 -8.97
C VAL A 263 -4.94 12.04 -9.05
N ARG A 264 -5.18 13.03 -8.18
CA ARG A 264 -4.31 14.18 -8.00
C ARG A 264 -3.04 13.80 -7.26
N LEU A 265 -1.88 14.25 -7.71
CA LEU A 265 -0.62 14.01 -7.00
C LEU A 265 -0.44 15.07 -5.91
N GLY A 266 -0.63 14.67 -4.65
CA GLY A 266 -0.55 15.58 -3.51
C GLY A 266 -1.46 16.79 -3.70
N ASP A 267 -0.94 17.97 -3.40
CA ASP A 267 -1.57 19.28 -3.62
C ASP A 267 -1.06 19.98 -4.89
N THR A 268 -0.50 19.24 -5.85
CA THR A 268 -0.03 19.79 -7.13
C THR A 268 -1.17 19.98 -8.14
N SER A 269 -0.93 20.62 -9.28
CA SER A 269 -1.90 20.63 -10.39
C SER A 269 -1.88 19.34 -11.23
N LEU A 270 -1.01 18.38 -10.90
CA LEU A 270 -0.82 17.16 -11.69
C LEU A 270 -1.85 16.11 -11.31
N ARG A 271 -2.33 15.41 -12.34
CA ARG A 271 -3.32 14.36 -12.23
C ARG A 271 -2.88 13.17 -13.08
N ILE A 272 -2.82 12.00 -12.47
CA ILE A 272 -2.49 10.74 -13.14
C ILE A 272 -3.78 9.97 -13.41
N LYS A 273 -3.91 9.39 -14.60
CA LYS A 273 -5.03 8.53 -14.96
C LYS A 273 -4.56 7.09 -14.95
N VAL A 274 -5.33 6.17 -14.37
CA VAL A 274 -5.03 4.74 -14.48
C VAL A 274 -5.26 4.31 -15.93
N GLU A 275 -4.19 3.93 -16.63
CA GLU A 275 -4.22 3.63 -18.06
C GLU A 275 -4.46 2.14 -18.34
N ARG A 276 -4.10 1.27 -17.40
CA ARG A 276 -4.31 -0.18 -17.47
C ARG A 276 -4.59 -0.75 -16.07
N ASP A 277 -5.42 -1.79 -15.99
CA ASP A 277 -5.51 -2.64 -14.81
C ASP A 277 -4.91 -4.02 -15.15
N LEU A 278 -3.69 -4.28 -14.68
CA LEU A 278 -2.97 -5.53 -14.93
C LEU A 278 -3.56 -6.72 -14.18
N ARG A 279 -4.50 -6.47 -13.23
CA ARG A 279 -5.27 -7.54 -12.59
C ARG A 279 -6.41 -8.03 -13.48
N GLN A 280 -6.85 -7.19 -14.43
CA GLN A 280 -7.98 -7.51 -15.30
C GLN A 280 -7.54 -8.43 -16.44
N VAL A 281 -7.93 -9.70 -16.36
CA VAL A 281 -7.68 -10.69 -17.42
C VAL A 281 -8.88 -10.72 -18.37
N SER A 282 -8.63 -10.86 -19.67
CA SER A 282 -9.70 -10.95 -20.68
C SER A 282 -10.71 -12.04 -20.32
N GLY A 283 -12.00 -11.69 -20.35
CA GLY A 283 -13.09 -12.61 -20.00
C GLY A 283 -13.35 -12.77 -18.51
N THR A 284 -12.68 -11.99 -17.64
CA THR A 284 -12.95 -11.95 -16.19
C THR A 284 -13.60 -10.63 -15.78
N ALA A 285 -14.42 -10.68 -14.72
CA ALA A 285 -15.06 -9.52 -14.12
C ALA A 285 -14.45 -9.21 -12.74
N PRO A 286 -14.54 -7.96 -12.25
CA PRO A 286 -14.13 -7.59 -10.89
C PRO A 286 -14.86 -8.41 -9.82
N GLY A 287 -14.32 -8.54 -8.61
CA GLY A 287 -14.92 -9.33 -7.52
C GLY A 287 -14.02 -10.42 -6.93
N ASP A 288 -12.83 -10.64 -7.51
CA ASP A 288 -11.76 -11.50 -6.99
C ASP A 288 -10.56 -10.68 -6.48
N GLU A 289 -10.78 -9.43 -6.03
CA GLU A 289 -9.71 -8.56 -5.51
C GLU A 289 -9.06 -9.17 -4.24
N CYS A 290 -7.72 -9.18 -4.22
CA CYS A 290 -6.95 -9.65 -3.08
C CYS A 290 -7.01 -8.61 -1.95
N THR A 291 -7.79 -8.89 -0.90
CA THR A 291 -7.86 -8.04 0.29
C THR A 291 -7.49 -8.84 1.53
N PHE A 292 -6.65 -8.27 2.39
CA PHE A 292 -6.19 -8.90 3.63
C PHE A 292 -6.96 -8.36 4.86
N GLY A 293 -7.26 -9.25 5.81
CA GLY A 293 -7.90 -8.93 7.08
C GLY A 293 -8.92 -9.97 7.55
N GLY A 294 -9.48 -9.74 8.75
CA GLY A 294 -10.48 -10.62 9.35
C GLY A 294 -11.69 -10.83 8.45
N GLY A 295 -11.91 -12.08 8.01
CA GLY A 295 -13.04 -12.43 7.15
C GLY A 295 -12.91 -12.06 5.67
N LYS A 296 -11.76 -11.51 5.24
CA LYS A 296 -11.55 -11.04 3.86
C LYS A 296 -11.12 -12.16 2.89
N THR A 297 -10.61 -11.77 1.71
CA THR A 297 -10.26 -12.64 0.58
C THR A 297 -9.02 -13.50 0.83
N LEU A 298 -7.91 -12.89 1.27
CA LEU A 298 -6.62 -13.57 1.47
C LEU A 298 -6.63 -14.41 2.75
N ARG A 299 -7.26 -15.58 2.67
CA ARG A 299 -7.29 -16.62 3.69
C ARG A 299 -7.10 -18.00 3.06
N GLU A 300 -6.67 -18.95 3.88
CA GLU A 300 -6.41 -20.34 3.51
C GLU A 300 -7.58 -20.96 2.73
N GLY A 301 -7.29 -21.64 1.62
CA GLY A 301 -8.28 -22.28 0.75
C GLY A 301 -9.13 -21.32 -0.08
N MET A 302 -8.92 -20.00 0.08
CA MET A 302 -9.68 -18.93 -0.57
C MET A 302 -8.77 -18.17 -1.52
N GLY A 303 -8.33 -16.96 -1.18
CA GLY A 303 -7.28 -16.24 -1.92
C GLY A 303 -5.86 -16.71 -1.60
N ILE A 304 -5.66 -17.51 -0.56
CA ILE A 304 -4.38 -18.17 -0.25
C ILE A 304 -4.45 -19.64 -0.67
N ALA A 305 -3.60 -20.01 -1.62
CA ALA A 305 -3.48 -21.37 -2.14
C ALA A 305 -2.94 -22.35 -1.08
N VAL A 306 -3.40 -23.59 -1.14
CA VAL A 306 -3.12 -24.64 -0.15
C VAL A 306 -2.28 -25.75 -0.79
N GLY A 307 -1.40 -26.36 -0.01
CA GLY A 307 -0.57 -27.48 -0.48
C GLY A 307 0.57 -27.08 -1.44
N ARG A 308 0.99 -25.81 -1.40
CA ARG A 308 2.10 -25.28 -2.20
C ARG A 308 3.32 -25.00 -1.34
N SER A 309 4.50 -25.32 -1.84
CA SER A 309 5.79 -25.02 -1.20
C SER A 309 6.12 -23.54 -1.31
N HIS A 310 6.98 -23.03 -0.41
CA HIS A 310 7.55 -21.68 -0.50
C HIS A 310 8.24 -21.40 -1.86
N THR A 311 8.72 -22.44 -2.56
CA THR A 311 9.29 -22.29 -3.92
C THR A 311 8.25 -21.96 -4.99
N GLU A 312 6.96 -22.16 -4.73
CA GLU A 312 5.86 -22.01 -5.68
C GLU A 312 4.99 -20.77 -5.41
N VAL A 313 5.16 -20.12 -4.26
CA VAL A 313 4.35 -18.96 -3.84
C VAL A 313 5.21 -17.71 -3.66
N LEU A 314 4.59 -16.54 -3.59
CA LEU A 314 5.28 -15.28 -3.31
C LEU A 314 5.83 -15.25 -1.87
N ASP A 315 6.90 -14.47 -1.64
CA ASP A 315 7.33 -14.14 -0.27
C ASP A 315 6.47 -12.98 0.27
N THR A 316 6.14 -12.01 -0.59
CA THR A 316 5.25 -10.88 -0.26
C THR A 316 4.42 -10.47 -1.47
N VAL A 317 3.17 -10.06 -1.25
CA VAL A 317 2.31 -9.42 -2.25
C VAL A 317 1.92 -8.02 -1.80
N ILE A 318 2.05 -7.03 -2.67
CA ILE A 318 1.43 -5.70 -2.49
C ILE A 318 0.12 -5.72 -3.28
N THR A 319 -1.02 -5.61 -2.60
CA THR A 319 -2.34 -5.77 -3.21
C THR A 319 -2.92 -4.47 -3.74
N ASN A 320 -3.62 -4.50 -4.88
CA ASN A 320 -4.46 -3.41 -5.38
C ASN A 320 -3.79 -2.03 -5.46
N VAL A 321 -2.52 -1.94 -5.81
CA VAL A 321 -1.77 -0.67 -5.80
C VAL A 321 -1.78 0.00 -7.17
N VAL A 322 -1.83 1.34 -7.19
CA VAL A 322 -1.54 2.10 -8.42
C VAL A 322 -0.03 2.23 -8.55
N VAL A 323 0.54 1.61 -9.57
CA VAL A 323 1.95 1.75 -9.94
C VAL A 323 2.09 3.00 -10.81
N LEU A 324 2.88 3.96 -10.35
CA LEU A 324 3.32 5.12 -11.11
C LEU A 324 4.79 4.93 -11.46
N ASP A 325 5.06 4.69 -12.74
CA ASP A 325 6.40 4.45 -13.26
C ASP A 325 6.58 5.14 -14.62
N TRP A 326 7.82 5.34 -15.06
CA TRP A 326 8.09 5.89 -16.39
C TRP A 326 7.53 5.02 -17.53
N THR A 327 7.34 3.72 -17.29
CA THR A 327 6.71 2.83 -18.27
C THR A 327 5.20 3.06 -18.40
N GLY A 328 4.57 3.75 -17.44
CA GLY A 328 3.18 4.22 -17.46
C GLY A 328 2.46 4.11 -16.10
N VAL A 329 1.14 4.33 -16.09
CA VAL A 329 0.32 4.32 -14.85
C VAL A 329 -0.65 3.14 -14.85
N PHE A 330 -0.46 2.19 -13.94
CA PHE A 330 -1.21 0.93 -13.93
C PHE A 330 -1.77 0.59 -12.55
N LYS A 331 -2.87 -0.17 -12.53
CA LYS A 331 -3.34 -0.85 -11.33
C LYS A 331 -2.84 -2.29 -11.33
N ALA A 332 -2.27 -2.79 -10.24
CA ALA A 332 -1.71 -4.13 -10.17
C ALA A 332 -1.68 -4.71 -8.74
N ASP A 333 -1.55 -6.02 -8.63
CA ASP A 333 -0.87 -6.64 -7.50
C ASP A 333 0.62 -6.81 -7.86
N VAL A 334 1.52 -6.51 -6.92
CA VAL A 334 2.98 -6.62 -7.11
C VAL A 334 3.51 -7.79 -6.30
N GLY A 335 4.11 -8.77 -6.97
CA GLY A 335 4.69 -9.95 -6.33
C GLY A 335 6.19 -9.79 -6.07
N ILE A 336 6.61 -10.09 -4.84
CA ILE A 336 8.00 -10.08 -4.41
C ILE A 336 8.43 -11.50 -4.03
N LYS A 337 9.60 -11.91 -4.52
CA LYS A 337 10.25 -13.17 -4.16
C LYS A 337 11.76 -13.01 -4.15
N LYS A 338 12.43 -13.47 -3.09
CA LYS A 338 13.87 -13.37 -2.86
C LYS A 338 14.39 -11.93 -3.04
N GLY A 339 13.66 -10.96 -2.48
CA GLY A 339 13.99 -9.53 -2.57
C GLY A 339 13.88 -8.91 -3.97
N ARG A 340 13.23 -9.58 -4.92
CA ARG A 340 13.03 -9.10 -6.30
C ARG A 340 11.55 -9.04 -6.65
N ILE A 341 11.18 -8.07 -7.48
CA ILE A 341 9.88 -8.02 -8.13
C ILE A 341 9.84 -9.15 -9.18
N VAL A 342 8.89 -10.07 -9.07
CA VAL A 342 8.75 -11.23 -9.99
C VAL A 342 7.58 -11.09 -10.95
N GLY A 343 6.64 -10.20 -10.67
CA GLY A 343 5.52 -9.92 -11.56
C GLY A 343 4.64 -8.78 -11.06
N LEU A 344 3.96 -8.15 -12.01
CA LEU A 344 2.87 -7.21 -11.80
C LEU A 344 1.66 -7.80 -12.53
N GLY A 345 0.53 -7.96 -11.86
CA GLY A 345 -0.62 -8.63 -12.46
C GLY A 345 -1.71 -8.95 -11.45
N LYS A 346 -2.42 -10.05 -11.67
CA LYS A 346 -3.43 -10.58 -10.74
C LYS A 346 -2.80 -11.63 -9.83
N ALA A 347 -2.75 -11.35 -8.53
CA ALA A 347 -2.34 -12.32 -7.52
C ALA A 347 -3.51 -13.17 -7.02
N GLY A 348 -3.21 -14.14 -6.14
CA GLY A 348 -4.20 -14.88 -5.37
C GLY A 348 -4.04 -16.40 -5.47
N ASN A 349 -5.15 -17.12 -5.52
CA ASN A 349 -5.18 -18.57 -5.55
C ASN A 349 -5.76 -19.10 -6.88
N PRO A 350 -4.94 -19.74 -7.73
CA PRO A 350 -5.41 -20.26 -9.02
C PRO A 350 -6.41 -21.41 -8.88
N ASP A 351 -6.58 -22.01 -7.70
CA ASP A 351 -7.55 -23.07 -7.47
C ASP A 351 -8.99 -22.53 -7.32
N MET A 352 -9.15 -21.24 -6.99
CA MET A 352 -10.44 -20.64 -6.62
C MET A 352 -10.76 -19.33 -7.36
N MET A 353 -9.77 -18.76 -8.06
CA MET A 353 -9.88 -17.47 -8.75
C MET A 353 -9.41 -17.59 -10.19
N ASP A 354 -10.13 -16.90 -11.09
CA ASP A 354 -9.73 -16.84 -12.49
C ASP A 354 -8.52 -15.93 -12.69
N GLY A 355 -7.72 -16.21 -13.72
CA GLY A 355 -6.70 -15.28 -14.23
C GLY A 355 -5.51 -15.01 -13.31
N VAL A 356 -5.30 -15.77 -12.23
CA VAL A 356 -4.13 -15.61 -11.35
C VAL A 356 -2.85 -15.88 -12.16
N ASP A 357 -1.91 -14.93 -12.18
CA ASP A 357 -0.62 -15.13 -12.84
C ASP A 357 0.15 -16.25 -12.12
N PRO A 358 0.69 -17.26 -12.83
CA PRO A 358 1.45 -18.34 -12.21
C PRO A 358 2.63 -17.90 -11.35
N ARG A 359 3.15 -16.68 -11.56
CA ARG A 359 4.23 -16.07 -10.76
C ARG A 359 3.72 -15.38 -9.50
N LEU A 360 2.42 -15.11 -9.40
CA LEU A 360 1.79 -14.30 -8.35
C LEU A 360 0.87 -15.12 -7.42
N VAL A 361 1.15 -16.42 -7.30
CA VAL A 361 0.41 -17.29 -6.39
C VAL A 361 0.72 -16.93 -4.95
N CYS A 362 -0.33 -16.66 -4.16
CA CYS A 362 -0.22 -16.42 -2.73
C CYS A 362 -0.43 -17.74 -1.97
N GLY A 363 0.45 -18.06 -1.03
CA GLY A 363 0.39 -19.29 -0.24
C GLY A 363 0.64 -19.03 1.25
N VAL A 364 0.79 -20.10 2.02
CA VAL A 364 1.02 -20.01 3.49
C VAL A 364 2.31 -19.25 3.86
N ASN A 365 3.26 -19.15 2.94
CA ASN A 365 4.52 -18.43 3.12
C ASN A 365 4.54 -17.01 2.49
N THR A 366 3.37 -16.46 2.14
CA THR A 366 3.26 -15.13 1.52
C THR A 366 2.78 -14.08 2.53
N GLU A 367 3.56 -13.04 2.75
CA GLU A 367 3.14 -11.82 3.47
C GLU A 367 2.29 -10.91 2.58
N ALA A 368 1.44 -10.07 3.17
CA ALA A 368 0.59 -9.11 2.46
C ALA A 368 0.85 -7.66 2.91
N ILE A 369 1.06 -6.77 1.94
CA ILE A 369 1.07 -5.32 2.11
C ILE A 369 -0.17 -4.77 1.39
N ALA A 370 -1.05 -4.06 2.11
CA ALA A 370 -2.24 -3.46 1.53
C ALA A 370 -1.88 -2.20 0.73
N GLY A 371 -2.04 -2.25 -0.59
CA GLY A 371 -1.80 -1.12 -1.50
C GLY A 371 -3.08 -0.45 -2.00
N GLU A 372 -4.27 -0.96 -1.63
CA GLU A 372 -5.54 -0.33 -1.95
C GLU A 372 -5.59 1.14 -1.47
N GLY A 373 -5.84 2.06 -2.41
CA GLY A 373 -5.86 3.51 -2.14
C GLY A 373 -4.49 4.19 -2.12
N LEU A 374 -3.41 3.44 -2.34
CA LEU A 374 -2.03 3.96 -2.35
C LEU A 374 -1.44 3.97 -3.77
N ILE A 375 -0.38 4.78 -3.92
CA ILE A 375 0.48 4.81 -5.10
C ILE A 375 1.83 4.17 -4.73
N CYS A 376 2.32 3.27 -5.59
CA CYS A 376 3.65 2.69 -5.51
C CYS A 376 4.51 3.25 -6.64
N THR A 377 5.72 3.67 -6.31
CA THR A 377 6.77 4.06 -7.26
C THR A 377 7.98 3.16 -7.08
N ALA A 378 8.93 3.21 -8.01
CA ALA A 378 10.29 2.80 -7.68
C ALA A 378 10.85 3.69 -6.55
N GLY A 379 11.79 3.16 -5.77
CA GLY A 379 12.58 4.00 -4.88
C GLY A 379 13.44 4.96 -5.70
N ALA A 380 13.55 6.21 -5.27
CA ALA A 380 14.30 7.21 -6.00
C ALA A 380 15.82 6.89 -5.98
N MET A 381 16.52 7.29 -7.04
CA MET A 381 17.96 7.21 -7.15
C MET A 381 18.52 8.63 -7.23
N ASP A 382 19.32 9.03 -6.23
CA ASP A 382 20.07 10.28 -6.27
C ASP A 382 21.49 9.99 -6.77
N ALA A 383 21.85 10.65 -7.87
CA ALA A 383 23.11 10.45 -8.58
C ALA A 383 24.14 11.56 -8.37
N HIS A 384 23.90 12.48 -7.42
CA HIS A 384 24.84 13.57 -7.10
C HIS A 384 25.00 13.75 -5.58
N VAL A 385 25.35 12.67 -4.89
CA VAL A 385 25.42 12.68 -3.42
C VAL A 385 26.81 13.06 -2.92
N HIS A 386 26.87 14.07 -2.04
CA HIS A 386 28.07 14.34 -1.26
C HIS A 386 28.00 13.59 0.07
N TYR A 387 28.87 12.61 0.29
CA TYR A 387 28.92 11.86 1.55
C TYR A 387 29.62 12.67 2.65
N ILE A 388 28.96 13.73 3.10
CA ILE A 388 29.44 14.70 4.11
C ILE A 388 29.22 14.15 5.53
N CYS A 389 28.07 13.53 5.79
CA CYS A 389 27.70 12.99 7.09
C CYS A 389 26.74 11.80 6.93
N PRO A 390 26.70 10.84 7.87
CA PRO A 390 25.82 9.68 7.76
C PRO A 390 24.33 9.99 7.90
N GLN A 391 23.95 11.11 8.51
CA GLN A 391 22.54 11.49 8.73
C GLN A 391 21.75 11.65 7.43
N LEU A 392 22.43 11.95 6.30
CA LEU A 392 21.77 12.03 5.00
C LEU A 392 21.15 10.69 4.56
N ALA A 393 21.62 9.56 5.09
CA ALA A 393 21.06 8.24 4.79
C ALA A 393 19.63 8.11 5.34
N ASP A 394 19.41 8.56 6.57
CA ASP A 394 18.08 8.54 7.20
C ASP A 394 17.11 9.47 6.45
N GLU A 395 17.57 10.67 6.09
CA GLU A 395 16.78 11.62 5.30
C GLU A 395 16.46 11.08 3.90
N ALA A 396 17.42 10.42 3.25
CA ALA A 396 17.21 9.80 1.94
C ALA A 396 16.11 8.74 1.99
N VAL A 397 16.19 7.79 2.93
CA VAL A 397 15.16 6.74 3.09
C VAL A 397 13.80 7.37 3.44
N ALA A 398 13.79 8.34 4.35
CA ALA A 398 12.56 9.02 4.77
C ALA A 398 11.87 9.78 3.62
N SER A 399 12.64 10.29 2.65
CA SER A 399 12.10 10.94 1.45
C SER A 399 11.79 9.99 0.29
N GLY A 400 12.02 8.68 0.45
CA GLY A 400 11.76 7.66 -0.58
C GLY A 400 12.93 7.39 -1.55
N ILE A 401 14.14 7.85 -1.23
CA ILE A 401 15.38 7.50 -1.97
C ILE A 401 15.91 6.18 -1.42
N THR A 402 16.21 5.24 -2.33
CA THR A 402 16.74 3.91 -1.98
C THR A 402 18.13 3.65 -2.56
N SER A 403 18.63 4.55 -3.40
CA SER A 403 19.93 4.42 -4.06
C SER A 403 20.67 5.76 -4.08
N LEU A 404 21.93 5.75 -3.67
CA LEU A 404 22.81 6.92 -3.62
C LEU A 404 24.06 6.67 -4.46
N LEU A 405 24.36 7.58 -5.38
CA LEU A 405 25.60 7.62 -6.15
C LEU A 405 26.25 8.99 -5.98
N GLY A 406 27.53 8.99 -5.64
CA GLY A 406 28.32 10.21 -5.47
C GLY A 406 29.62 9.93 -4.74
N GLY A 407 30.20 10.87 -4.01
CA GLY A 407 31.51 10.67 -3.38
C GLY A 407 31.74 11.53 -2.15
N GLY A 408 32.65 11.10 -1.29
CA GLY A 408 33.00 11.82 -0.07
C GLY A 408 33.62 10.93 1.00
N THR A 409 34.19 11.56 2.03
CA THR A 409 34.90 10.89 3.13
C THR A 409 34.53 11.50 4.47
N GLY A 410 33.29 11.97 4.61
CA GLY A 410 32.85 12.79 5.73
C GLY A 410 33.03 14.30 5.46
N PRO A 411 33.05 15.16 6.50
CA PRO A 411 32.94 16.61 6.35
C PRO A 411 34.28 17.29 6.00
N ALA A 412 35.15 16.60 5.26
CA ALA A 412 36.39 17.18 4.75
C ALA A 412 36.07 18.20 3.65
N SER A 413 36.86 19.28 3.54
CA SER A 413 36.62 20.35 2.56
C SER A 413 36.46 19.83 1.13
N GLY A 414 37.24 18.82 0.74
CA GLY A 414 37.11 18.18 -0.57
C GLY A 414 35.76 17.52 -0.80
N SER A 415 35.18 16.87 0.20
CA SER A 415 33.86 16.22 0.11
C SER A 415 32.71 17.22 0.23
N CYS A 416 32.88 18.29 1.00
CA CYS A 416 31.94 19.40 1.05
C CYS A 416 31.84 20.14 -0.29
N ALA A 417 32.91 20.13 -1.09
CA ALA A 417 32.95 20.76 -2.41
C ALA A 417 32.66 19.79 -3.56
N THR A 418 33.11 18.53 -3.47
CA THR A 418 33.15 17.63 -4.62
C THR A 418 32.68 16.23 -4.26
N THR A 419 31.96 15.56 -5.17
CA THR A 419 31.55 14.16 -5.06
C THR A 419 32.72 13.20 -5.34
N CYS A 420 33.76 13.26 -4.51
CA CYS A 420 34.99 12.50 -4.70
C CYS A 420 35.36 11.72 -3.44
N THR A 421 35.55 10.40 -3.58
CA THR A 421 36.22 9.52 -2.62
C THR A 421 37.62 9.22 -3.16
N PRO A 422 38.67 9.97 -2.78
CA PRO A 422 39.85 10.13 -3.63
C PRO A 422 40.96 9.09 -3.44
N SER A 423 40.96 8.33 -2.34
CA SER A 423 42.03 7.39 -1.99
C SER A 423 41.47 5.96 -1.91
N PRO A 424 42.22 4.94 -2.36
CA PRO A 424 41.84 3.54 -2.15
C PRO A 424 41.51 3.20 -0.69
N GLU A 425 42.22 3.80 0.27
CA GLU A 425 41.97 3.57 1.69
C GLU A 425 40.66 4.23 2.16
N HIS A 426 40.36 5.42 1.65
CA HIS A 426 39.07 6.06 1.90
C HIS A 426 37.92 5.26 1.27
N MET A 427 38.11 4.74 0.05
CA MET A 427 37.13 3.89 -0.62
C MET A 427 36.81 2.66 0.23
N ARG A 428 37.85 1.95 0.68
CA ARG A 428 37.73 0.81 1.60
C ARG A 428 36.93 1.17 2.86
N MET A 429 37.25 2.28 3.51
CA MET A 429 36.55 2.72 4.73
C MET A 429 35.10 3.11 4.46
N MET A 430 34.81 3.79 3.36
CA MET A 430 33.45 4.20 3.02
C MET A 430 32.55 3.01 2.70
N LEU A 431 33.05 2.04 1.91
CA LEU A 431 32.35 0.78 1.66
C LEU A 431 32.01 0.05 2.96
N GLN A 432 32.97 -0.04 3.89
CA GLN A 432 32.74 -0.66 5.20
C GLN A 432 31.78 0.14 6.08
N ALA A 433 31.86 1.47 6.05
CA ALA A 433 31.02 2.34 6.87
C ALA A 433 29.53 2.28 6.47
N THR A 434 29.24 1.88 5.23
CA THR A 434 27.88 1.84 4.68
C THR A 434 27.30 0.43 4.52
N ASP A 435 28.03 -0.62 4.90
CA ASP A 435 27.66 -2.04 4.65
C ASP A 435 26.34 -2.46 5.34
N ASP A 436 26.04 -1.86 6.50
CA ASP A 436 24.82 -2.13 7.27
C ASP A 436 23.67 -1.15 6.94
N MET A 437 23.85 -0.23 5.99
CA MET A 437 22.80 0.73 5.63
C MET A 437 21.79 0.08 4.67
N PRO A 438 20.47 0.26 4.88
CA PRO A 438 19.43 -0.29 3.99
C PRO A 438 19.26 0.53 2.70
N LEU A 439 20.37 0.84 2.03
CA LEU A 439 20.47 1.65 0.82
C LEU A 439 21.43 1.00 -0.16
N ASN A 440 21.15 1.14 -1.46
CA ASN A 440 22.16 0.83 -2.47
C ASN A 440 23.12 2.02 -2.57
N ILE A 441 24.41 1.82 -2.30
CA ILE A 441 25.39 2.91 -2.24
C ILE A 441 26.51 2.66 -3.23
N ALA A 442 26.81 3.68 -4.04
CA ALA A 442 27.91 3.69 -4.99
C ALA A 442 28.78 4.94 -4.79
N PHE A 443 30.09 4.76 -4.91
CA PHE A 443 31.08 5.81 -4.70
C PHE A 443 31.80 6.19 -5.99
N THR A 444 32.02 7.48 -6.21
CA THR A 444 32.80 8.03 -7.31
C THR A 444 34.20 8.44 -6.83
N GLY A 445 35.22 8.07 -7.61
CA GLY A 445 36.59 8.52 -7.44
C GLY A 445 36.79 9.94 -7.98
N LYS A 446 37.97 10.51 -7.73
CA LYS A 446 38.37 11.79 -8.35
C LYS A 446 38.90 11.52 -9.76
N GLY A 447 38.29 12.14 -10.77
CA GLY A 447 38.65 12.01 -12.19
C GLY A 447 39.65 13.05 -12.69
N ASN A 448 39.96 14.08 -11.88
CA ASN A 448 40.86 15.17 -12.28
C ASN A 448 42.33 14.74 -12.31
N SER A 449 42.78 14.19 -13.43
CA SER A 449 44.19 13.91 -13.72
C SER A 449 44.44 13.95 -15.22
N SER A 450 45.53 14.55 -15.67
CA SER A 450 45.98 14.49 -17.07
C SER A 450 46.80 13.25 -17.41
N LYS A 451 46.89 12.30 -16.46
CA LYS A 451 47.59 11.01 -16.59
C LYS A 451 46.78 9.88 -15.90
N PRO A 452 46.76 8.66 -16.44
CA PRO A 452 45.76 7.66 -16.07
C PRO A 452 46.07 6.87 -14.79
N GLU A 453 47.32 6.85 -14.32
CA GLU A 453 47.82 5.88 -13.34
C GLU A 453 46.98 5.89 -12.04
N GLY A 454 46.76 7.08 -11.46
CA GLY A 454 45.96 7.20 -10.23
C GLY A 454 44.46 6.98 -10.43
N LEU A 455 43.95 7.06 -11.66
CA LEU A 455 42.54 6.80 -11.96
C LEU A 455 42.26 5.29 -11.94
N HIS A 456 43.18 4.47 -12.47
CA HIS A 456 43.07 3.02 -12.38
C HIS A 456 43.08 2.52 -10.92
N ASP A 457 43.90 3.12 -10.06
CA ASP A 457 44.00 2.73 -8.65
C ASP A 457 42.66 2.90 -7.91
N ILE A 458 41.96 4.03 -8.12
CA ILE A 458 40.70 4.29 -7.41
C ILE A 458 39.53 3.46 -7.94
N ILE A 459 39.54 3.15 -9.25
CA ILE A 459 38.57 2.23 -9.86
C ILE A 459 38.78 0.82 -9.30
N ALA A 460 40.03 0.33 -9.30
CA ALA A 460 40.38 -0.97 -8.73
C ALA A 460 40.03 -1.09 -7.24
N ALA A 461 40.02 0.03 -6.51
CA ALA A 461 39.63 0.08 -5.10
C ALA A 461 38.10 0.01 -4.85
N GLY A 462 37.28 0.16 -5.90
CA GLY A 462 35.82 0.03 -5.81
C GLY A 462 35.03 1.27 -6.26
N ALA A 463 35.65 2.26 -6.91
CA ALA A 463 34.87 3.36 -7.49
C ALA A 463 33.97 2.86 -8.63
N ALA A 464 32.69 3.19 -8.57
CA ALA A 464 31.70 2.87 -9.61
C ALA A 464 31.68 3.90 -10.76
N GLY A 465 32.44 4.98 -10.62
CA GLY A 465 32.53 6.08 -11.58
C GLY A 465 33.56 7.11 -11.14
N LEU A 466 33.77 8.14 -11.96
CA LEU A 466 34.68 9.25 -11.66
C LEU A 466 33.94 10.59 -11.68
N LYS A 467 34.40 11.54 -10.85
CA LYS A 467 33.96 12.93 -10.87
C LYS A 467 35.10 13.84 -11.32
N LEU A 468 34.89 14.57 -12.41
CA LEU A 468 35.66 15.76 -12.77
C LEU A 468 35.04 16.99 -12.08
N HIS A 469 35.82 17.75 -11.34
CA HIS A 469 35.37 18.97 -10.67
C HIS A 469 36.35 20.13 -10.80
N GLU A 470 35.84 21.36 -11.01
CA GLU A 470 36.68 22.53 -11.27
C GLU A 470 37.62 22.87 -10.09
N ASP A 471 37.18 22.69 -8.85
CA ASP A 471 37.99 22.80 -7.63
C ASP A 471 39.24 21.92 -7.62
N TRP A 472 39.25 20.85 -8.43
CA TRP A 472 40.40 19.97 -8.65
C TRP A 472 41.05 20.15 -10.04
N GLY A 473 40.53 21.05 -10.87
CA GLY A 473 40.99 21.36 -12.23
C GLY A 473 40.29 20.52 -13.31
N THR A 474 39.16 20.99 -13.83
CA THR A 474 38.44 20.36 -14.96
C THR A 474 38.95 20.90 -16.30
N THR A 475 40.23 20.67 -16.58
CA THR A 475 40.87 21.14 -17.82
C THR A 475 40.62 20.15 -18.97
N PRO A 476 40.74 20.56 -20.26
CA PRO A 476 40.61 19.65 -21.40
C PRO A 476 41.50 18.40 -21.31
N ALA A 477 42.72 18.55 -20.77
CA ALA A 477 43.65 17.43 -20.60
C ALA A 477 43.18 16.43 -19.52
N ALA A 478 42.56 16.91 -18.44
CA ALA A 478 41.97 16.05 -17.42
C ALA A 478 40.69 15.36 -17.93
N ILE A 479 39.87 16.08 -18.71
CA ILE A 479 38.65 15.54 -19.34
C ILE A 479 39.02 14.38 -20.27
N ASP A 480 39.94 14.60 -21.21
CA ASP A 480 40.36 13.59 -22.19
C ASP A 480 40.91 12.33 -21.53
N CYS A 481 41.83 12.50 -20.57
CA CYS A 481 42.40 11.37 -19.83
C CYS A 481 41.33 10.60 -19.02
N CYS A 482 40.42 11.31 -18.34
CA CYS A 482 39.37 10.67 -17.54
C CYS A 482 38.39 9.88 -18.42
N LEU A 483 38.00 10.42 -19.57
CA LEU A 483 37.12 9.72 -20.52
C LEU A 483 37.82 8.50 -21.13
N GLY A 484 39.11 8.60 -21.48
CA GLY A 484 39.89 7.45 -21.94
C GLY A 484 39.92 6.30 -20.93
N VAL A 485 40.17 6.62 -19.65
CA VAL A 485 40.12 5.60 -18.58
C VAL A 485 38.69 5.08 -18.36
N ALA A 486 37.68 5.92 -18.48
CA ALA A 486 36.29 5.50 -18.30
C ALA A 486 35.84 4.48 -19.36
N GLU A 487 36.23 4.69 -20.62
CA GLU A 487 35.99 3.74 -21.73
C GLU A 487 36.69 2.39 -21.49
N GLU A 488 37.91 2.40 -20.94
CA GLU A 488 38.64 1.17 -20.62
C GLU A 488 37.98 0.33 -19.52
N HIS A 489 37.29 0.98 -18.58
CA HIS A 489 36.72 0.34 -17.37
C HIS A 489 35.20 0.20 -17.39
N ASP A 490 34.53 0.68 -18.44
CA ASP A 490 33.06 0.69 -18.58
C ASP A 490 32.36 1.37 -17.37
N ILE A 491 32.84 2.57 -17.03
CA ILE A 491 32.29 3.37 -15.93
C ILE A 491 31.79 4.74 -16.40
N ALA A 492 30.85 5.31 -15.65
CA ALA A 492 30.36 6.66 -15.93
C ALA A 492 31.32 7.75 -15.43
N VAL A 493 31.34 8.88 -16.14
CA VAL A 493 32.01 10.12 -15.70
C VAL A 493 30.95 11.17 -15.43
N THR A 494 31.02 11.76 -14.25
CA THR A 494 30.26 12.96 -13.87
C THR A 494 31.19 14.17 -13.95
N ILE A 495 30.66 15.33 -14.36
CA ILE A 495 31.50 16.51 -14.59
C ILE A 495 30.85 17.77 -14.03
N HIS A 496 31.68 18.57 -13.34
CA HIS A 496 31.44 19.96 -13.01
C HIS A 496 32.54 20.76 -13.73
N THR A 497 32.14 21.55 -14.73
CA THR A 497 33.02 22.20 -15.70
C THR A 497 33.77 23.41 -15.12
N ASP A 498 34.79 23.87 -15.84
CA ASP A 498 35.54 25.10 -15.54
C ASP A 498 34.63 26.34 -15.65
N THR A 499 34.05 26.79 -14.53
CA THR A 499 33.16 27.96 -14.50
C THR A 499 33.92 29.24 -14.83
N LEU A 500 35.21 29.29 -14.49
CA LEU A 500 36.07 30.44 -14.71
C LEU A 500 36.47 30.62 -16.18
N ASN A 501 36.28 29.59 -17.01
CA ASN A 501 36.81 29.50 -18.36
C ASN A 501 38.35 29.72 -18.37
N GLU A 502 39.04 29.23 -17.34
CA GLU A 502 40.48 29.42 -17.16
C GLU A 502 41.28 28.72 -18.26
N SER A 503 40.91 27.48 -18.57
CA SER A 503 41.60 26.68 -19.59
C SER A 503 41.05 26.91 -21.00
N CYS A 504 39.74 27.14 -21.11
CA CYS A 504 39.04 27.42 -22.36
C CYS A 504 37.63 27.96 -22.10
N CYS A 505 37.08 28.72 -23.03
CA CYS A 505 35.64 29.03 -23.07
C CYS A 505 34.87 27.98 -23.89
N VAL A 506 33.56 27.93 -23.70
CA VAL A 506 32.62 27.28 -24.62
C VAL A 506 32.63 27.96 -25.98
#